data_AF-A0A1T5G856-F1
#
_entry.id   AF-A0A1T5G856-F1
#
_cell.length_a   1.000
_cell.length_b   1.000
_cell.length_c   1.000
_cell.angle_alpha   90.00
_cell.angle_beta   90.00
_cell.angle_gamma   90.00
#
_symmetry.space_group_name_H-M   'P 1'
#
loop_
_entity.id
_entity.type
_entity.pdbx_description
1 polymer ?
#
loop_
_entity_poly.entity_id
_entity_poly.type
_entity_poly.pdbx_seq_one_letter_code
_entity_poly.pdbx_strand_id
1 'polypeptide(L)'
;PWKWRHLKSVIVPSVQSPPSMLKLHDFCNRAIPTAYATIKGFEVMRALRKGQARPWCLQPGIRGEVRLVERAFGIGPSALTEAMGMLNHHFAAAA
;
A
#
# COMPACT_ATOMS: atom_id res chain seq x y z
N PRO A 1 -25.02 -8.41 -44.49
CA PRO A 1 -24.57 -7.57 -43.35
C PRO A 1 -23.81 -8.41 -42.30
N TRP A 2 -22.64 -8.92 -42.69
CA TRP A 2 -21.87 -9.96 -42.00
C TRP A 2 -20.80 -9.40 -41.06
N LYS A 3 -20.57 -8.09 -41.13
CA LYS A 3 -19.56 -7.32 -40.39
C LYS A 3 -19.75 -7.26 -38.87
N TRP A 4 -20.89 -7.71 -38.35
CA TRP A 4 -21.24 -7.60 -36.92
C TRP A 4 -20.93 -8.85 -36.08
N ARG A 5 -20.63 -10.01 -36.68
CA ARG A 5 -20.30 -11.23 -35.90
C ARG A 5 -18.85 -11.26 -35.43
N HIS A 6 -17.92 -10.60 -36.14
CA HIS A 6 -16.52 -10.55 -35.74
C HIS A 6 -16.22 -9.59 -34.59
N LEU A 7 -17.03 -8.54 -34.41
CA LEU A 7 -16.77 -7.53 -33.36
C LEU A 7 -17.17 -7.99 -31.95
N LYS A 8 -18.06 -8.98 -31.81
CA LYS A 8 -18.45 -9.53 -30.50
C LYS A 8 -17.45 -10.53 -29.91
N SER A 9 -16.47 -10.97 -30.69
CA SER A 9 -15.43 -11.93 -30.24
C SER A 9 -14.24 -11.27 -29.53
N VAL A 10 -14.14 -9.93 -29.59
CA VAL A 10 -12.99 -9.18 -29.04
C VAL A 10 -13.34 -8.48 -27.71
N ILE A 11 -14.63 -8.32 -27.37
CA ILE A 11 -15.08 -7.46 -26.25
C ILE A 11 -15.79 -8.24 -25.12
N VAL A 12 -15.78 -9.58 -25.18
CA VAL A 12 -16.12 -10.38 -24.01
C VAL A 12 -15.02 -11.41 -23.88
N PRO A 13 -14.02 -11.24 -22.99
CA PRO A 13 -13.21 -12.38 -22.64
C PRO A 13 -14.21 -13.41 -22.15
N SER A 14 -14.22 -14.53 -22.86
CA SER A 14 -14.93 -15.76 -22.54
C SER A 14 -15.21 -15.80 -21.04
N VAL A 15 -16.47 -16.01 -20.69
CA VAL A 15 -16.91 -16.36 -19.33
C VAL A 15 -16.03 -17.55 -18.91
N GLN A 16 -14.88 -17.22 -18.32
CA GLN A 16 -13.73 -18.11 -18.25
C GLN A 16 -14.18 -19.24 -17.35
N SER A 17 -14.16 -20.48 -17.85
CA SER A 17 -14.51 -21.66 -17.06
C SER A 17 -13.89 -21.54 -15.67
N PRO A 18 -14.65 -21.85 -14.58
CA PRO A 18 -14.20 -21.60 -13.23
C PRO A 18 -12.80 -22.20 -13.07
N PRO A 19 -11.82 -21.40 -12.61
CA PRO A 19 -10.45 -21.86 -12.50
C PRO A 19 -10.43 -23.16 -11.70
N SER A 20 -9.65 -24.15 -12.13
CA SER A 20 -9.41 -25.36 -11.33
C SER A 20 -8.99 -24.95 -9.90
N MET A 21 -9.27 -25.77 -8.89
CA MET A 21 -8.98 -25.44 -7.48
C MET A 21 -7.55 -24.91 -7.26
N LEU A 22 -6.56 -25.40 -8.00
CA LEU A 22 -5.19 -24.87 -8.01
C LEU A 22 -5.08 -23.44 -8.55
N LYS A 23 -5.76 -23.12 -9.67
CA LYS A 23 -5.79 -21.76 -10.23
C LYS A 23 -6.52 -20.78 -9.32
N LEU A 24 -7.57 -21.23 -8.62
CA LEU A 24 -8.26 -20.39 -7.64
C LEU A 24 -7.36 -20.13 -6.42
N HIS A 25 -6.67 -21.16 -5.94
CA HIS A 25 -5.66 -21.03 -4.88
C HIS A 25 -4.53 -20.06 -5.28
N ASP A 26 -3.98 -20.19 -6.49
CA ASP A 26 -2.93 -19.31 -7.00
C ASP A 26 -3.41 -17.87 -7.21
N PHE A 27 -4.67 -17.68 -7.63
CA PHE A 27 -5.28 -16.37 -7.76
C PHE A 27 -5.47 -15.72 -6.38
N CYS A 28 -6.03 -16.45 -5.41
CA CYS A 28 -6.23 -15.97 -4.05
C CYS A 28 -4.91 -15.61 -3.37
N ASN A 29 -3.88 -16.45 -3.49
CA ASN A 29 -2.56 -16.20 -2.91
C ASN A 29 -1.89 -14.93 -3.47
N ARG A 30 -2.13 -14.58 -4.73
CA ARG A 30 -1.63 -13.31 -5.32
C ARG A 30 -2.51 -12.12 -4.99
N ALA A 31 -3.82 -12.31 -4.92
CA ALA A 31 -4.78 -11.24 -4.71
C ALA A 31 -4.80 -10.75 -3.25
N ILE A 32 -4.69 -11.64 -2.27
CA ILE A 32 -4.81 -11.30 -0.84
C ILE A 32 -3.78 -10.24 -0.39
N PRO A 33 -2.46 -10.39 -0.66
CA PRO A 33 -1.47 -9.38 -0.25
C PRO A 33 -1.68 -8.03 -0.95
N THR A 34 -2.06 -8.07 -2.23
CA THR A 34 -2.30 -6.87 -3.05
C THR A 34 -3.53 -6.10 -2.58
N ALA A 35 -4.62 -6.81 -2.29
CA ALA A 35 -5.84 -6.24 -1.74
C ALA A 35 -5.57 -5.61 -0.37
N TYR A 36 -4.82 -6.31 0.49
CA TYR A 36 -4.43 -5.79 1.80
C TYR A 36 -3.62 -4.49 1.71
N ALA A 37 -2.59 -4.48 0.86
CA ALA A 37 -1.76 -3.30 0.66
C ALA A 37 -2.59 -2.09 0.16
N THR A 38 -3.54 -2.36 -0.74
CA THR A 38 -4.42 -1.33 -1.31
C THR A 38 -5.38 -0.77 -0.27
N ILE A 39 -6.09 -1.62 0.48
CA ILE A 39 -7.06 -1.21 1.51
C ILE A 39 -6.33 -0.42 2.61
N LYS A 40 -5.23 -0.98 3.14
CA LYS A 40 -4.40 -0.29 4.14
C LYS A 40 -3.88 1.05 3.62
N GLY A 41 -3.44 1.10 2.35
CA GLY A 41 -2.97 2.33 1.72
C GLY A 41 -4.02 3.43 1.71
N PHE A 42 -5.26 3.10 1.33
CA PHE A 42 -6.35 4.06 1.37
C PHE A 42 -6.69 4.54 2.79
N GLU A 43 -6.64 3.66 3.78
CA GLU A 43 -6.87 4.03 5.18
C GLU A 43 -5.80 5.00 5.70
N VAL A 44 -4.52 4.70 5.42
CA VAL A 44 -3.38 5.55 5.81
C VAL A 44 -3.45 6.91 5.10
N MET A 45 -3.68 6.93 3.78
CA MET A 45 -3.83 8.18 3.02
C MET A 45 -5.00 9.02 3.53
N ARG A 46 -6.12 8.37 3.87
CA ARG A 46 -7.29 9.05 4.45
C ARG A 46 -6.98 9.62 5.84
N ALA A 47 -6.27 8.89 6.69
CA ALA A 47 -5.88 9.36 8.02
C ALA A 47 -4.92 10.57 7.94
N LEU A 48 -3.99 10.56 6.99
CA LEU A 48 -3.11 11.69 6.70
C LEU A 48 -3.90 12.90 6.18
N ARG A 49 -4.78 12.70 5.20
CA ARG A 49 -5.61 13.78 4.64
C ARG A 49 -6.53 14.43 5.67
N LYS A 50 -7.03 13.65 6.64
CA LYS A 50 -7.85 14.15 7.75
C LYS A 50 -7.02 14.74 8.90
N GLY A 51 -5.69 14.64 8.86
CA GLY A 51 -4.81 15.05 9.94
C GLY A 51 -4.84 14.15 11.18
N GLN A 52 -5.58 13.04 11.16
CA GLN A 52 -5.67 12.09 12.29
C GLN A 52 -4.34 11.37 12.54
N ALA A 53 -3.49 11.29 11.52
CA ALA A 53 -2.15 10.70 11.60
C ALA A 53 -1.09 11.66 12.16
N ARG A 54 -1.38 12.98 12.27
CA ARG A 54 -0.40 13.97 12.75
C ARG A 54 0.22 13.68 14.13
N PRO A 55 -0.54 13.21 15.14
CA PRO A 55 0.05 12.86 16.45
C PRO A 55 1.05 11.71 16.40
N TRP A 56 1.03 10.92 15.32
CA TRP A 56 1.86 9.74 15.16
C TRP A 56 3.14 10.01 14.32
N CYS A 57 3.28 11.23 13.78
CA CYS A 57 4.48 11.68 13.09
C CYS A 57 5.55 12.10 14.11
N LEU A 58 6.69 11.39 14.14
CA LEU A 58 7.82 11.72 15.02
C LEU A 58 8.61 12.94 14.53
N GLN A 59 8.60 13.18 13.22
CA GLN A 59 9.23 14.35 12.61
C GLN A 59 8.18 15.32 12.06
N PRO A 60 8.44 16.64 12.09
CA PRO A 60 7.58 17.60 11.43
C PRO A 60 7.70 17.51 9.91
N GLY A 61 6.61 17.88 9.22
CA GLY A 61 6.55 17.98 7.77
C GLY A 61 6.47 16.63 7.03
N ILE A 62 6.72 16.69 5.72
CA ILE A 62 6.54 15.57 4.77
C ILE A 62 7.36 14.34 5.18
N ARG A 63 8.55 14.56 5.74
CA ARG A 63 9.46 13.48 6.16
C ARG A 63 8.85 12.62 7.27
N GLY A 64 8.12 13.20 8.21
CA GLY A 64 7.41 12.45 9.25
C GLY A 64 6.20 11.67 8.72
N GLU A 65 5.47 12.25 7.77
CA GLU A 65 4.36 11.58 7.10
C GLU A 65 4.82 10.37 6.29
N VAL A 66 5.91 10.51 5.52
CA VAL A 66 6.51 9.40 4.76
C VAL A 66 6.95 8.27 5.70
N ARG A 67 7.65 8.60 6.80
CA ARG A 67 8.08 7.57 7.76
C ARG A 67 6.93 6.90 8.49
N LEU A 68 5.82 7.61 8.71
CA LEU A 68 4.60 7.01 9.23
C LEU A 68 4.00 5.99 8.25
N VAL A 69 3.96 6.32 6.95
CA VAL A 69 3.49 5.40 5.91
C VAL A 69 4.38 4.16 5.85
N GLU A 70 5.70 4.34 5.77
CA GLU A 70 6.65 3.23 5.72
C GLU A 70 6.52 2.30 6.94
N ARG A 71 6.25 2.87 8.12
CA ARG A 71 6.03 2.10 9.36
C ARG A 71 4.70 1.35 9.35
N ALA A 72 3.64 1.91 8.76
CA ALA A 72 2.34 1.24 8.63
C ALA A 72 2.42 -0.02 7.74
N PHE A 73 3.33 -0.02 6.78
CA PHE A 73 3.62 -1.15 5.88
C PHE A 73 4.79 -2.03 6.33
N GLY A 74 5.54 -1.64 7.37
CA GLY A 74 6.69 -2.38 7.85
C GLY A 74 7.89 -2.39 6.90
N ILE A 75 7.97 -1.40 5.99
CA ILE A 75 9.06 -1.27 5.00
C ILE A 75 10.18 -0.37 5.54
N GLY A 76 9.85 0.57 6.44
CA GLY A 76 10.78 1.54 6.99
C GLY A 76 11.24 1.27 8.43
N PRO A 77 12.09 2.16 8.97
CA PRO A 77 12.59 2.05 10.34
C PRO A 77 11.45 2.13 11.36
N SER A 78 11.60 1.37 12.44
CA SER A 78 10.66 1.43 13.57
C SER A 78 10.69 2.82 14.23
N ALA A 79 9.61 3.16 14.94
CA ALA A 79 9.51 4.40 15.71
C ALA A 79 10.70 4.61 16.66
N LEU A 80 11.18 3.52 17.28
CA LEU A 80 12.33 3.52 18.18
C LEU A 80 13.63 3.88 17.44
N THR A 81 13.89 3.20 16.32
CA THR A 81 15.09 3.44 15.50
C THR A 81 15.13 4.88 15.00
N GLU A 82 13.95 5.37 14.60
CA GLU A 82 13.76 6.74 14.17
C GLU A 82 14.09 7.75 15.28
N ALA A 83 13.51 7.56 16.47
CA ALA A 83 13.75 8.42 17.62
C ALA A 83 15.22 8.40 18.07
N MET A 84 15.85 7.22 18.06
CA MET A 84 17.27 7.08 18.40
C MET A 84 18.16 7.86 17.41
N GLY A 85 17.86 7.81 16.11
CA GLY A 85 18.56 8.61 15.11
C GLY A 85 18.42 10.11 15.37
N MET A 86 17.23 10.57 15.75
CA MET A 86 16.99 11.97 16.10
C MET A 86 17.80 12.41 17.33
N LEU A 87 17.82 11.58 18.38
CA LEU A 87 18.62 11.83 19.58
C LEU A 87 20.10 11.92 19.23
N ASN A 88 20.62 10.98 18.44
CA ASN A 88 22.03 10.98 18.06
C ASN A 88 22.42 12.24 17.26
N HIS A 89 21.57 12.68 16.33
CA HIS A 89 21.78 13.92 15.61
C HIS A 89 21.75 15.15 16.53
N HIS A 90 20.87 15.17 17.54
CA HIS A 90 20.81 16.26 18.50
C HIS A 90 22.08 16.33 19.35
N PHE A 91 22.59 15.19 19.83
CA PHE A 91 23.86 15.15 20.56
C PHE A 91 25.05 15.55 19.68
N ALA A 92 25.10 15.09 18.43
CA ALA A 92 26.18 15.45 17.50
C ALA A 92 26.16 16.94 17.11
N ALA A 93 24.99 17.59 17.11
CA ALA A 93 24.87 19.02 16.84
C ALA A 93 25.13 19.90 18.08
N ALA A 94 25.09 19.32 19.27
CA ALA A 94 25.32 20.01 20.54
C ALA A 94 26.76 19.92 21.05
N ALA A 95 27.60 19.11 20.39
CA ALA A 95 29.04 18.95 20.64
C ALA A 95 29.86 19.84 19.69
#